data_AF-A0A8C9JSD1-F1
#
_entry.id   AF-A0A8C9JSD1-F1
#
_cell.length_a   1.000
_cell.length_b   1.000
_cell.length_c   1.000
_cell.angle_alpha   90.00
_cell.angle_beta   90.00
_cell.angle_gamma   90.00
#
_symmetry.space_group_name_H-M   'P 1'
#
loop_
_entity.id
_entity.type
_entity.pdbx_description
1 polymer ?
#
loop_
_entity_poly.entity_id
_entity_poly.type
_entity_poly.pdbx_seq_one_letter_code
_entity_poly.pdbx_strand_id
1 'polypeptide(L)' 'MTRVDDLQVDKVTGRFNGQFKTYAICGAIRRMGESDDSILRLAKADGIVSKNF' A
#
# COMPACT_ATOMS: atom_id res chain seq x y z
N MET A 1 1.15 0.18 16.43
CA MET A 1 0.53 -0.28 15.18
C MET A 1 0.44 0.92 14.28
N THR A 2 1.20 0.94 13.18
CA THR A 2 1.21 2.08 12.25
C THR A 2 0.18 1.81 11.18
N ARG A 3 -0.64 2.80 10.85
CA ARG A 3 -1.61 2.73 9.75
C ARG A 3 -1.03 3.45 8.55
N VAL A 4 -1.18 2.85 7.38
CA VAL A 4 -0.77 3.42 6.09
C VAL A 4 -2.01 3.40 5.20
N ASP A 5 -2.33 4.52 4.61
CA ASP A 5 -3.49 4.69 3.74
C ASP A 5 -3.00 4.84 2.30
N ASP A 6 -3.31 3.86 1.46
CA ASP A 6 -3.03 3.93 0.03
C ASP A 6 -4.22 4.56 -0.70
N LEU A 7 -3.96 5.63 -1.45
CA LEU A 7 -4.97 6.43 -2.10
C LEU A 7 -5.30 5.85 -3.47
N GLN A 8 -6.56 5.44 -3.66
CA GLN A 8 -6.98 4.95 -4.96
C GLN A 8 -7.18 6.11 -5.93
N VAL A 9 -6.39 6.08 -7.00
CA VAL A 9 -6.43 7.06 -8.07
C VAL A 9 -7.13 6.48 -9.29
N ASP A 10 -7.99 7.28 -9.91
CA ASP A 10 -8.62 6.93 -11.17
C ASP A 10 -7.57 6.83 -12.29
N LYS A 11 -7.58 5.71 -13.01
CA LYS A 11 -6.54 5.37 -14.00
C LYS A 11 -6.53 6.31 -15.21
N VAL A 12 -7.63 7.00 -15.49
CA VAL A 12 -7.79 7.85 -16.69
C VAL A 12 -7.48 9.31 -16.36
N THR A 13 -7.97 9.80 -15.24
CA THR A 13 -7.85 11.20 -14.84
C THR A 13 -6.69 11.48 -13.90
N GLY A 14 -6.07 10.44 -13.32
CA GLY A 14 -5.02 10.58 -12.32
C GLY A 14 -5.50 11.26 -11.03
N ARG A 15 -6.82 11.40 -10.86
CA ARG A 15 -7.43 12.07 -9.70
C ARG A 15 -7.77 11.08 -8.61
N PHE A 16 -7.64 11.54 -7.37
CA PHE A 16 -8.05 10.78 -6.21
C PHE A 16 -9.58 10.58 -6.22
N ASN A 17 -10.02 9.32 -6.09
CA ASN A 17 -11.43 8.95 -6.19
C ASN A 17 -12.17 8.99 -4.84
N GLY A 18 -11.54 9.51 -3.79
CA GLY A 18 -12.11 9.55 -2.43
C GLY A 18 -12.00 8.23 -1.66
N GLN A 19 -11.59 7.15 -2.32
CA GLN A 19 -11.43 5.83 -1.72
C GLN A 19 -9.95 5.57 -1.39
N PHE A 20 -9.71 5.04 -0.20
CA PHE A 20 -8.39 4.64 0.26
C PHE A 20 -8.43 3.23 0.84
N LYS A 21 -7.34 2.50 0.68
CA LYS A 21 -7.14 1.21 1.33
C LYS A 21 -6.22 1.41 2.53
N THR A 22 -6.75 1.17 3.73
CA THR A 22 -5.96 1.26 4.97
C THR A 22 -5.30 -0.07 5.28
N TYR A 23 -3.97 -0.08 5.34
CA TYR A 23 -3.16 -1.19 5.79
C TYR A 23 -2.66 -0.93 7.20
N ALA A 24 -2.73 -1.95 8.05
CA ALA A 24 -2.24 -1.86 9.41
C ALA A 24 -1.00 -2.72 9.61
N ILE A 25 0.08 -2.08 10.05
CA ILE A 25 1.38 -2.72 10.24
C ILE A 25 1.66 -2.90 11.72
N CYS A 26 1.98 -4.14 12.09
CA CYS A 26 2.40 -4.47 13.44
C CYS A 26 3.78 -3.85 13.75
N GLY A 27 3.96 -3.36 14.97
CA GLY A 27 5.21 -2.69 15.38
C GLY A 27 6.45 -3.59 15.34
N ALA A 28 6.27 -4.91 15.37
CA ALA A 28 7.35 -5.89 15.24
C ALA A 28 7.97 -5.87 13.83
N ILE A 29 7.14 -5.79 12.79
CA ILE A 29 7.59 -5.76 11.39
C ILE A 29 8.40 -4.48 11.10
N ARG A 30 8.00 -3.35 11.71
CA ARG A 30 8.75 -2.08 11.62
C ARG A 30 10.12 -2.13 12.30
N ARG A 31 10.27 -2.88 13.41
CA ARG A 31 11.57 -3.07 14.08
C ARG A 31 12.51 -3.97 13.29
N MET A 32 11.95 -4.89 12.49
CA MET A 32 12.71 -5.84 11.68
C MET A 32 13.15 -5.26 10.33
N GLY A 33 12.59 -4.12 9.91
CA GLY A 33 12.87 -3.52 8.59
C GLY A 33 11.99 -4.06 7.46
N GLU A 34 11.28 -5.17 7.68
CA GLU A 34 10.41 -5.86 6.72
C GLU A 34 9.07 -5.14 6.43
N SER A 35 8.91 -3.91 6.93
CA SER A 35 7.69 -3.11 6.75
C SER A 35 7.48 -2.72 5.30
N ASP A 36 8.56 -2.45 4.56
CA ASP A 36 8.50 -2.05 3.16
C ASP A 36 8.09 -3.24 2.26
N ASP A 37 8.74 -4.40 2.44
CA ASP A 37 8.44 -5.61 1.67
C ASP A 37 6.99 -6.06 1.87
N SER A 38 6.48 -5.95 3.10
CA SER A 38 5.09 -6.25 3.43
C SER A 38 4.10 -5.35 2.66
N ILE A 39 4.37 -4.03 2.60
CA ILE A 39 3.54 -3.08 1.84
C ILE A 39 3.66 -3.35 0.35
N LEU A 40 4.86 -3.59 -0.17
CA LEU A 40 5.08 -3.85 -1.59
C LEU A 40 4.34 -5.11 -2.04
N ARG A 41 4.34 -6.17 -1.23
CA ARG A 41 3.58 -7.40 -1.51
C ARG A 41 2.08 -7.16 -1.48
N LEU A 42 1.57 -6.38 -0.52
CA LEU A 42 0.16 -5.98 -0.46
C LEU A 42 -0.23 -5.14 -1.69
N ALA A 43 0.56 -4.12 -2.03
CA ALA A 43 0.34 -3.26 -3.19
C ALA A 43 0.39 -4.02 -4.53
N LYS A 44 1.28 -5.02 -4.66
CA LYS A 44 1.32 -5.94 -5.81
C LYS A 44 0.09 -6.86 -5.85
N ALA A 45 -0.36 -7.37 -4.71
CA ALA A 45 -1.57 -8.20 -4.63
C ALA A 45 -2.83 -7.40 -4.97
N ASP A 46 -2.89 -6.14 -4.54
CA ASP A 46 -3.98 -5.21 -4.82
C ASP A 46 -3.91 -4.57 -6.22
N GLY A 47 -2.87 -4.89 -7.00
CA GLY A 47 -2.69 -4.40 -8.37
C GLY A 47 -2.43 -2.89 -8.48
N ILE A 48 -1.96 -2.28 -7.39
CA ILE A 48 -1.58 -0.87 -7.30
C ILE A 48 -0.20 -0.68 -7.93
N VAL A 49 0.72 -1.60 -7.64
CA VAL A 49 2.05 -1.67 -8.24
C VAL A 49 2.04 -2.64 -9.42
N SER A 50 2.61 -2.21 -10.54
CA SER A 50 2.77 -3.05 -11.73
C SER A 50 3.62 -4.28 -11.40
N LYS A 51 3.20 -5.45 -11.88
CA LYS A 51 3.86 -6.74 -11.60
C LYS A 51 5.32 -6.83 -12.11
N ASN A 52 5.72 -5.86 -12.93
CA ASN A 52 7.02 -5.77 -13.61
C ASN A 52 8.06 -4.90 -12.86
N PHE A 53 7.84 -4.55 -11.59
CA PHE A 53 8.81 -3.83 -10.77
C PHE A 53 9.62 -4.78 -9.88
#